data_AF-A0A2Z4HIF1-F1
#
_entry.id   AF-A0A2Z4HIF1-F1
#
_cell.length_a   1.000
_cell.length_b   1.000
_cell.length_c   1.000
_cell.angle_alpha   90.00
_cell.angle_beta   90.00
_cell.angle_gamma   90.00
#
_symmetry.space_group_name_H-M   'P 1'
#
loop_
_entity.id
_entity.type
_entity.pdbx_description
1 polymer ?
#
loop_
_entity_poly.entity_id
_entity_poly.type
_entity_poly.pdbx_seq_one_letter_code
_entity_poly.pdbx_strand_id
1 'polypeptide(L)'
;VVPYDVPYRFEPFGDGRSNPEYDDLVKMVAENVFDAAVGDIAIVTNRTRMVDFSQPYAATGLVIVAPIGNTKSSAWVFLEPFSVEMWSVTAASFVMIAIVIWMLEHRVNDDFRGPVRRQIITMFMFSFSTLFKTNKETTVSPLGRLVMVVWLFLLMVITASYTASLTSILTIQRLSSPITGIESLITAICL
;
A
#
# COMPACT_ATOMS: atom_id res chain seq x y z
N VAL A 1 -42.24 -24.35 16.47
CA VAL A 1 -42.86 -23.13 17.02
C VAL A 1 -43.99 -23.57 17.91
N VAL A 2 -43.93 -23.25 19.20
CA VAL A 2 -44.93 -23.65 20.19
C VAL A 2 -46.16 -22.73 20.00
N PRO A 3 -47.41 -23.24 20.03
CA PRO A 3 -48.59 -22.49 19.58
C PRO A 3 -49.18 -21.51 20.62
N TYR A 4 -48.42 -21.09 21.63
CA TYR A 4 -48.87 -20.17 22.68
C TYR A 4 -47.77 -19.19 23.09
N ASP A 5 -48.16 -17.96 23.43
CA ASP A 5 -47.26 -16.94 23.96
C ASP A 5 -46.83 -17.31 25.38
N VAL A 6 -45.51 -17.45 25.57
CA VAL A 6 -44.91 -17.66 26.88
C VAL A 6 -44.58 -16.27 27.45
N PRO A 7 -45.13 -15.87 28.61
CA PRO A 7 -44.74 -14.62 29.24
C PRO A 7 -43.26 -14.71 29.66
N TYR A 8 -42.45 -13.75 29.21
CA TYR A 8 -41.03 -13.66 29.53
C TYR A 8 -40.71 -12.34 30.21
N ARG A 9 -39.71 -12.35 31.08
CA ARG A 9 -39.11 -11.16 31.68
C ARG A 9 -37.63 -11.16 31.39
N PHE A 10 -37.14 -10.13 30.70
CA PHE A 10 -35.71 -9.98 30.47
C PHE A 10 -35.05 -9.34 31.69
N GLU A 11 -34.03 -10.01 32.23
CA GLU A 11 -33.16 -9.47 33.26
C GLU A 11 -31.74 -9.33 32.68
N PRO A 12 -31.17 -8.10 32.67
CA PRO A 12 -29.81 -7.91 32.16
C PRO A 12 -28.79 -8.54 33.10
N PHE A 13 -27.80 -9.22 32.53
CA PHE A 13 -26.71 -9.85 33.29
C PHE A 13 -25.40 -9.09 33.05
N GLY A 14 -24.76 -8.64 34.13
CA GLY A 14 -23.51 -7.86 34.11
C GLY A 14 -23.66 -6.39 34.51
N ASP A 15 -22.54 -5.68 34.58
CA ASP A 15 -22.46 -4.27 35.01
C ASP A 15 -22.50 -3.25 33.85
N GLY A 16 -22.53 -3.76 32.61
CA GLY A 16 -22.48 -2.96 31.38
C GLY A 16 -21.13 -2.26 31.12
N ARG A 17 -20.09 -2.56 31.91
CA ARG A 17 -18.75 -1.95 31.79
C ARG A 17 -17.68 -2.99 31.52
N SER A 18 -17.82 -4.18 32.09
CA SER A 18 -16.90 -5.31 31.97
C SER A 18 -17.59 -6.49 31.30
N ASN A 19 -16.77 -7.41 30.76
CA ASN A 19 -17.32 -8.62 30.15
C ASN A 19 -17.89 -9.52 31.25
N PRO A 20 -19.19 -9.87 31.21
CA PRO A 20 -19.82 -10.66 32.26
C PRO A 20 -19.24 -12.08 32.32
N GLU A 21 -19.29 -12.69 33.50
CA GLU A 21 -18.82 -14.05 33.71
C GLU A 21 -19.86 -15.05 33.21
N TYR A 22 -19.69 -15.51 31.96
CA TYR A 22 -20.62 -16.41 31.30
C TYR A 22 -20.75 -17.79 31.97
N ASP A 23 -19.73 -18.25 32.69
CA ASP A 23 -19.79 -19.53 33.41
C ASP A 23 -20.79 -19.45 34.58
N ASP A 24 -20.84 -18.31 35.27
CA ASP A 24 -21.83 -18.03 36.32
C ASP A 24 -23.24 -17.92 35.74
N LEU A 25 -23.41 -17.25 34.60
CA LEU A 25 -24.71 -17.16 33.92
C LEU A 25 -25.25 -18.55 33.58
N VAL A 26 -24.41 -19.43 33.02
CA VAL A 26 -24.79 -20.80 32.68
C VAL A 26 -25.12 -21.61 33.93
N LYS A 27 -24.36 -21.43 35.01
CA LYS A 27 -24.62 -22.08 36.29
C LYS A 27 -25.97 -21.65 36.89
N MET A 28 -26.30 -20.36 36.83
CA MET A 28 -27.60 -19.85 37.29
C MET A 28 -28.78 -20.44 36.49
N VAL A 29 -28.60 -20.71 35.20
CA VAL A 29 -29.60 -21.45 34.40
C VAL A 29 -29.70 -22.90 34.88
N ALA A 30 -28.57 -23.58 35.11
CA ALA A 30 -28.58 -24.95 35.64
C ALA A 30 -29.19 -25.07 37.05
N GLU A 31 -29.06 -24.03 37.88
CA GLU A 31 -29.64 -23.94 39.22
C GLU A 31 -31.11 -23.50 39.22
N ASN A 32 -31.74 -23.32 38.04
CA ASN A 32 -33.10 -22.81 37.86
C ASN A 32 -33.35 -21.42 38.48
N VAL A 33 -32.32 -20.58 38.55
CA VAL A 33 -32.48 -19.15 38.88
C VAL A 33 -33.04 -18.40 37.67
N PHE A 34 -32.58 -18.76 36.47
CA PHE A 34 -33.11 -18.29 35.20
C PHE A 34 -33.57 -19.49 34.37
N ASP A 35 -34.69 -19.35 33.66
CA ASP A 35 -35.20 -20.42 32.78
C ASP A 35 -34.37 -20.55 31.50
N ALA A 36 -33.81 -19.45 31.00
CA ALA A 36 -32.98 -19.41 29.80
C ALA A 36 -32.06 -18.19 29.80
N ALA A 37 -30.94 -18.31 29.07
CA ALA A 37 -30.02 -17.21 28.82
C ALA A 37 -29.91 -16.93 27.31
N VAL A 38 -29.89 -15.65 26.93
CA VAL A 38 -29.78 -15.21 25.53
C VAL A 38 -28.69 -14.15 25.43
N GLY A 39 -27.72 -14.36 24.54
CA GLY A 39 -26.59 -13.46 24.32
C GLY A 39 -25.51 -14.08 23.43
N ASP A 40 -24.35 -13.44 23.36
CA ASP A 40 -23.12 -13.89 22.69
C ASP A 40 -22.39 -15.00 23.48
N ILE A 41 -23.16 -15.98 23.96
CA ILE A 41 -22.65 -17.06 24.80
C ILE A 41 -21.96 -18.11 23.90
N ALA A 42 -20.64 -18.21 24.01
CA ALA A 42 -19.88 -19.24 23.31
C ALA A 42 -20.23 -20.65 23.82
N ILE A 43 -20.53 -21.55 22.87
CA ILE A 43 -20.76 -22.98 23.13
C ILE A 43 -19.40 -23.65 23.35
N VAL A 44 -19.09 -24.02 24.59
CA VAL A 44 -17.86 -24.74 24.96
C VAL A 44 -18.20 -26.01 25.73
N THR A 45 -17.33 -27.01 25.66
CA THR A 45 -17.56 -28.36 26.22
C THR A 45 -17.89 -28.35 27.72
N ASN A 46 -17.33 -27.40 28.49
CA ASN A 46 -17.63 -27.31 29.92
C ASN A 46 -19.07 -26.86 30.18
N ARG A 47 -19.59 -25.91 29.37
CA ARG A 47 -20.95 -25.36 29.50
C ARG A 47 -22.00 -26.34 29.00
N THR A 48 -21.73 -27.09 27.94
CA THR A 48 -22.65 -28.11 27.40
C THR A 48 -22.85 -29.30 28.34
N ARG A 49 -22.03 -29.45 29.39
CA ARG A 49 -22.24 -30.47 30.44
C ARG A 49 -23.24 -30.01 31.51
N MET A 50 -23.47 -28.71 31.61
CA MET A 50 -24.33 -28.10 32.63
C MET A 50 -25.71 -27.77 32.07
N VAL A 51 -25.78 -27.30 30.82
CA VAL A 51 -27.03 -26.90 30.15
C VAL A 51 -27.03 -27.33 28.68
N ASP A 52 -28.23 -27.47 28.13
CA ASP A 52 -28.43 -27.69 26.70
C ASP A 52 -28.43 -26.37 25.92
N PHE A 53 -27.78 -26.35 24.77
CA PHE A 53 -27.72 -25.19 23.87
C PHE A 53 -28.60 -25.42 22.63
N SER A 54 -29.21 -24.35 22.14
CA SER A 54 -29.87 -24.34 20.83
C SER A 54 -28.85 -24.33 19.69
N GLN A 55 -29.32 -24.46 18.45
CA GLN A 55 -28.45 -24.32 17.28
C GLN A 55 -27.84 -22.91 17.24
N PRO A 56 -26.54 -22.78 16.96
CA PRO A 56 -25.88 -21.50 16.88
C PRO A 56 -26.50 -20.67 15.74
N TYR A 57 -26.96 -19.47 16.05
CA TYR A 57 -27.53 -18.54 15.07
C TYR A 57 -26.45 -17.74 14.33
N ALA A 58 -25.22 -17.70 14.87
CA ALA A 58 -24.07 -17.00 14.30
C ALA A 58 -22.83 -17.90 14.35
N ALA A 59 -22.04 -17.89 13.28
CA ALA A 59 -20.75 -18.56 13.25
C ALA A 59 -19.73 -17.75 14.05
N THR A 60 -19.04 -18.40 14.99
CA THR A 60 -17.93 -17.79 15.72
C THR A 60 -16.64 -17.93 14.90
N GLY A 61 -15.97 -16.81 14.66
CA GLY A 61 -14.65 -16.77 14.05
C GLY A 61 -13.71 -15.98 14.96
N LEU A 62 -12.56 -16.55 15.31
CA LEU A 62 -11.55 -15.82 16.07
C LEU A 62 -10.79 -14.90 15.09
N VAL A 63 -10.85 -13.60 15.34
CA VAL A 63 -10.10 -12.60 14.57
C VAL A 63 -9.17 -11.87 15.50
N ILE A 64 -7.89 -11.77 15.11
CA ILE A 64 -6.89 -11.00 15.83
C ILE A 64 -6.93 -9.57 15.31
N VAL A 65 -7.10 -8.60 16.22
CA VAL A 65 -6.96 -7.18 15.91
C VAL A 65 -5.61 -6.73 16.45
N ALA A 66 -4.73 -6.25 15.56
CA ALA A 66 -3.45 -5.67 15.95
C ALA A 66 -3.37 -4.21 15.52
N PRO A 67 -2.77 -3.35 16.37
CA PRO A 67 -2.55 -1.96 16.01
C PRO A 67 -1.55 -1.88 14.86
N ILE A 68 -1.97 -1.30 13.73
CA ILE A 68 -1.04 -0.93 12.68
C ILE A 68 -0.25 0.29 13.17
N GLY A 69 1.07 0.14 13.28
CA GLY A 69 1.95 1.27 13.55
C GLY A 69 1.82 2.28 12.41
N ASN A 70 1.48 3.53 12.73
CA ASN A 70 1.40 4.61 11.77
C ASN A 70 2.78 4.79 11.10
N THR A 71 2.95 4.27 9.89
CA THR A 71 4.09 4.64 9.04
C THR A 71 3.89 6.11 8.69
N LYS A 72 4.72 6.97 9.31
CA LYS A 72 4.70 8.41 9.01
C LYS A 72 4.81 8.56 7.50
N SER A 73 3.80 9.18 6.90
CA SER A 73 3.78 9.54 5.48
C SER A 73 5.02 10.37 5.18
N SER A 74 6.02 9.69 4.63
CA SER A 74 7.32 10.24 4.40
C SER A 74 7.38 10.54 2.91
N ALA A 75 7.50 11.82 2.54
CA ALA A 75 7.72 12.22 1.16
C ALA A 75 8.96 11.53 0.52
N TRP A 76 9.81 10.90 1.34
CA TRP A 76 10.95 10.09 0.92
C TRP A 76 10.55 8.75 0.26
N VAL A 77 9.29 8.31 0.39
CA VAL A 77 8.76 7.11 -0.30
C VAL A 77 8.86 7.24 -1.82
N PHE A 78 8.91 8.46 -2.36
CA PHE A 78 9.13 8.67 -3.79
C PHE A 78 10.57 8.35 -4.25
N LEU A 79 11.56 8.32 -3.36
CA LEU A 79 12.95 7.96 -3.73
C LEU A 79 13.25 6.47 -3.53
N GLU A 80 12.38 5.78 -2.78
CA GLU A 80 12.45 4.34 -2.47
C GLU A 80 12.39 3.38 -3.67
N PRO A 81 11.71 3.68 -4.80
CA PRO A 81 11.59 2.73 -5.91
C PRO A 81 12.89 2.37 -6.59
N PHE A 82 13.89 3.27 -6.55
CA PHE A 82 15.20 3.06 -7.19
C PHE A 82 16.31 3.10 -6.14
N SER A 83 17.23 2.14 -6.23
CA SER A 83 18.44 2.15 -5.41
C SER A 83 19.34 3.34 -5.75
N VAL A 84 20.21 3.72 -4.83
CA VAL A 84 21.21 4.79 -5.05
C VAL A 84 22.07 4.50 -6.28
N GLU A 85 22.37 3.23 -6.54
CA GLU A 85 23.08 2.79 -7.75
C GLU A 85 22.28 3.10 -9.02
N MET A 86 20.98 2.77 -9.05
CA MET A 86 20.11 3.04 -10.20
C MET A 86 19.94 4.54 -10.46
N TRP A 87 19.86 5.35 -9.40
CA TRP A 87 19.88 6.81 -9.51
C TRP A 87 21.19 7.32 -10.10
N SER A 88 22.32 6.75 -9.68
CA SER A 88 23.64 7.12 -10.21
C SER A 88 23.77 6.79 -11.70
N VAL A 89 23.32 5.61 -12.13
CA VAL A 89 23.32 5.18 -13.54
C VAL A 89 22.39 6.08 -14.36
N THR A 90 21.22 6.42 -13.82
CA THR A 90 20.28 7.34 -14.46
C THR A 90 20.94 8.70 -14.67
N ALA A 91 21.49 9.31 -13.62
CA ALA A 91 22.18 10.61 -13.71
C ALA A 91 23.36 10.56 -14.71
N ALA A 92 24.17 9.50 -14.69
CA ALA A 92 25.26 9.31 -15.62
C ALA A 92 24.77 9.23 -17.08
N SER A 93 23.65 8.56 -17.35
CA SER A 93 23.07 8.47 -18.70
C SER A 93 22.59 9.83 -19.24
N PHE A 94 22.00 10.67 -18.39
CA PHE A 94 21.63 12.06 -18.73
C PHE A 94 22.87 12.87 -19.11
N VAL A 95 23.95 12.79 -18.32
CA VAL A 95 25.20 13.52 -18.58
C VAL A 95 25.87 13.04 -19.88
N MET A 96 25.92 11.72 -20.10
CA MET A 96 26.49 11.15 -21.32
C MET A 96 25.77 11.66 -22.57
N ILE A 97 24.43 11.69 -22.56
CA ILE A 97 23.66 12.14 -23.71
C ILE A 97 23.76 13.64 -23.91
N ALA A 98 23.83 14.43 -22.84
CA ALA A 98 24.11 15.86 -22.93
C ALA A 98 25.47 16.13 -23.60
N ILE A 99 26.51 15.37 -23.26
CA ILE A 99 27.85 15.48 -23.89
C ILE A 99 27.79 15.09 -25.37
N VAL A 100 27.08 14.01 -25.72
CA VAL A 100 26.94 13.56 -27.12
C VAL A 100 26.23 14.61 -27.97
N ILE A 101 25.13 15.17 -27.48
CA ILE A 101 24.40 16.22 -28.20
C ILE A 101 25.26 17.48 -28.31
N TRP A 102 25.91 17.90 -27.23
CA TRP A 102 26.83 19.04 -27.25
C TRP A 102 27.94 18.86 -28.30
N MET A 103 28.55 17.68 -28.38
CA MET A 103 29.57 17.39 -29.39
C MET A 103 29.03 17.41 -30.82
N LEU A 104 27.83 16.87 -31.05
CA LEU A 104 27.20 16.85 -32.38
C LEU A 104 26.75 18.23 -32.84
N GLU A 105 26.25 19.07 -31.92
CA GLU A 105 25.78 20.41 -32.22
C GLU A 105 26.94 21.40 -32.37
N HIS A 106 27.99 21.26 -31.55
CA HIS A 106 29.21 22.06 -31.66
C HIS A 106 29.98 21.82 -32.98
N ARG A 107 29.87 20.64 -33.59
CA ARG A 107 30.50 20.36 -34.90
C ARG A 107 29.74 20.94 -36.10
N VAL A 108 28.45 21.23 -35.96
CA VAL A 108 27.57 21.49 -37.11
C VAL A 108 27.11 22.95 -37.17
N ASN A 109 27.13 23.71 -36.07
CA ASN A 109 26.58 25.07 -36.03
C ASN A 109 27.51 26.09 -35.36
N ASP A 110 28.04 27.05 -36.14
CA ASP A 110 28.92 28.12 -35.67
C ASP A 110 28.22 29.20 -34.81
N ASP A 111 26.88 29.21 -34.76
CA ASP A 111 26.08 30.10 -33.88
C ASP A 111 26.06 29.64 -32.40
N PHE A 112 26.53 28.44 -32.09
CA PHE A 112 26.66 27.92 -30.72
C PHE A 112 27.99 28.31 -30.05
N ARG A 113 28.46 29.54 -30.27
CA ARG A 113 29.64 30.12 -29.59
C ARG A 113 29.28 31.11 -28.47
N GLY A 114 28.00 31.21 -28.11
CA GLY A 114 27.50 32.04 -26.99
C GLY A 114 27.75 31.43 -25.59
N PRO A 115 27.50 32.20 -24.51
CA PRO A 115 27.77 31.75 -23.13
C PRO A 115 26.95 30.50 -22.75
N VAL A 116 27.64 29.54 -22.14
CA VAL A 116 27.19 28.17 -21.78
C VAL A 116 25.82 28.12 -21.09
N ARG A 117 25.52 29.12 -20.25
CA ARG A 117 24.27 29.23 -19.49
C ARG A 117 23.04 29.45 -20.37
N ARG A 118 23.19 30.15 -21.50
CA ARG A 118 22.10 30.40 -22.46
C ARG A 118 21.83 29.17 -23.32
N GLN A 119 22.88 28.44 -23.70
CA GLN A 119 22.79 27.21 -24.50
C GLN A 119 22.02 26.09 -23.80
N ILE A 120 22.27 25.88 -22.50
CA ILE A 120 21.55 24.85 -21.73
C ILE A 120 20.06 25.15 -21.65
N ILE A 121 19.68 26.43 -21.47
CA ILE A 121 18.27 26.85 -21.42
C ILE A 121 17.61 26.67 -22.79
N THR A 122 18.29 27.05 -23.88
CA THR A 122 17.77 26.88 -25.24
C THR A 122 17.65 25.40 -25.62
N MET A 123 18.61 24.56 -25.26
CA MET A 123 18.59 23.10 -25.48
C MET A 123 17.43 22.42 -24.72
N PHE A 124 17.16 22.86 -23.49
CA PHE A 124 16.04 22.36 -22.68
C PHE A 124 14.68 22.81 -23.26
N MET A 125 14.54 24.09 -23.62
CA MET A 125 13.35 24.64 -24.27
C MET A 125 13.09 24.05 -25.67
N PHE A 126 14.15 23.72 -26.41
CA PHE A 126 14.07 23.10 -27.74
C PHE A 126 13.70 21.61 -27.68
N SER A 127 14.26 20.86 -26.72
CA SER A 127 13.89 19.45 -26.47
C SER A 127 12.41 19.33 -26.10
N PHE A 128 11.89 20.27 -25.32
CA PHE A 128 10.48 20.38 -24.99
C PHE A 128 9.62 20.76 -26.22
N SER A 129 10.07 21.71 -27.04
CA SER A 129 9.34 22.15 -28.25
C SER A 129 9.28 21.10 -29.36
N THR A 130 10.29 20.23 -29.45
CA THR A 130 10.36 19.13 -30.44
C THR A 130 9.35 18.02 -30.13
N LEU A 131 9.12 17.75 -28.83
CA LEU A 131 8.09 16.80 -28.37
C LEU A 131 6.67 17.30 -28.61
N PHE A 132 6.44 18.61 -28.50
CA PHE A 132 5.10 19.23 -28.64
C PHE A 132 4.77 19.77 -30.05
N LYS A 133 5.55 19.40 -31.09
CA LYS A 133 5.34 19.79 -32.49
C LYS A 133 5.07 21.29 -32.69
N THR A 134 6.14 22.06 -32.90
CA THR A 134 6.06 23.26 -33.75
C THR A 134 7.20 23.23 -34.76
N ASN A 135 6.83 23.01 -36.02
CA ASN A 135 7.70 22.93 -37.19
C ASN A 135 8.22 24.31 -37.60
N LYS A 136 9.04 24.97 -36.78
CA LYS A 136 9.82 26.14 -37.22
C LYS A 136 11.14 26.21 -36.46
N GLU A 137 12.13 25.49 -36.98
CA GLU A 137 13.46 26.00 -37.33
C GLU A 137 14.44 24.84 -37.53
N THR A 138 15.10 24.87 -38.68
CA THR A 138 15.97 23.82 -39.22
C THR A 138 17.37 23.91 -38.63
N THR A 139 17.57 23.44 -37.40
CA THR A 139 18.88 23.55 -36.72
C THR A 139 19.30 22.30 -35.95
N VAL A 140 18.86 21.11 -36.34
CA VAL A 140 19.47 19.85 -35.87
C VAL A 140 19.90 18.98 -37.03
N SER A 141 21.15 18.53 -36.99
CA SER A 141 21.67 17.55 -37.93
C SER A 141 20.82 16.26 -37.88
N PRO A 142 20.68 15.52 -39.00
CA PRO A 142 19.93 14.27 -39.01
C PRO A 142 20.45 13.26 -37.96
N LEU A 143 21.75 13.33 -37.62
CA LEU A 143 22.37 12.53 -36.57
C LEU A 143 21.92 12.95 -35.16
N GLY A 144 21.84 14.25 -34.86
CA GLY A 144 21.33 14.74 -33.58
C GLY A 144 19.86 14.34 -33.35
N ARG A 145 19.05 14.34 -34.41
CA ARG A 145 17.65 13.88 -34.36
C ARG A 145 17.53 12.39 -34.03
N LEU A 146 18.40 11.54 -34.61
CA LEU A 146 18.45 10.12 -34.30
C LEU A 146 18.80 9.88 -32.81
N VAL A 147 19.82 10.56 -32.30
CA VAL A 147 20.24 10.47 -30.89
C VAL A 147 19.11 10.89 -29.95
N MET A 148 18.37 11.95 -30.28
CA MET A 148 17.21 12.38 -29.50
C MET A 148 16.08 11.34 -29.48
N VAL A 149 15.82 10.65 -30.58
CA VAL A 149 14.80 9.58 -30.62
C VAL A 149 15.21 8.40 -29.72
N VAL A 150 16.47 7.97 -29.79
CA VAL A 150 17.00 6.90 -28.91
C VAL A 150 16.93 7.32 -27.45
N TRP A 151 17.25 8.58 -27.14
CA TRP A 151 17.14 9.11 -25.79
C TRP A 151 15.72 9.11 -25.24
N LEU A 152 14.74 9.55 -26.04
CA LEU A 152 13.33 9.55 -25.63
C LEU A 152 12.81 8.14 -25.38
N PHE A 153 13.26 7.16 -26.17
CA PHE A 153 12.95 5.76 -25.93
C PHE A 153 13.52 5.27 -24.59
N LEU A 154 14.78 5.61 -24.28
CA LEU A 154 15.41 5.27 -23.01
C LEU A 154 14.68 5.92 -21.83
N LEU A 155 14.30 7.20 -21.94
CA LEU A 155 13.52 7.91 -20.92
C LEU A 155 12.14 7.27 -20.68
N MET A 156 11.49 6.79 -21.74
CA MET A 156 10.24 6.04 -21.63
C MET A 156 10.43 4.75 -20.82
N VAL A 157 11.51 4.00 -21.06
CA VAL A 157 11.82 2.76 -20.31
C VAL A 157 12.10 3.06 -18.84
N ILE A 158 12.86 4.11 -18.53
CA ILE A 158 13.17 4.52 -17.14
C ILE A 158 11.88 4.88 -16.39
N THR A 159 11.03 5.74 -16.98
CA THR A 159 9.79 6.19 -16.34
C THR A 159 8.78 5.04 -16.15
N ALA A 160 8.68 4.12 -17.12
CA ALA A 160 7.88 2.91 -16.97
C ALA A 160 8.39 2.01 -15.83
N SER A 161 9.70 1.79 -15.75
CA SER A 161 10.32 0.95 -14.71
C SER A 161 10.17 1.54 -13.32
N TYR A 162 10.31 2.87 -13.19
CA TYR A 162 10.07 3.60 -11.94
C TYR A 162 8.62 3.45 -11.50
N THR A 163 7.67 3.65 -12.42
CA THR A 163 6.24 3.55 -12.13
C THR A 163 5.85 2.13 -11.71
N ALA A 164 6.39 1.11 -12.38
CA ALA A 164 6.18 -0.30 -12.01
C ALA A 164 6.71 -0.62 -10.60
N SER A 165 7.92 -0.14 -10.29
CA SER A 165 8.56 -0.38 -8.98
C SER A 165 7.82 0.33 -7.85
N LEU A 166 7.42 1.59 -8.06
CA LEU A 166 6.61 2.35 -7.12
C LEU A 166 5.26 1.65 -6.87
N THR A 167 4.61 1.18 -7.95
CA THR A 167 3.33 0.46 -7.84
C THR A 167 3.46 -0.84 -7.06
N SER A 168 4.57 -1.58 -7.26
CA SER A 168 4.86 -2.79 -6.50
C SER A 168 5.00 -2.51 -5.01
N ILE A 169 5.76 -1.47 -4.63
CA ILE A 169 5.93 -1.05 -3.23
C ILE A 169 4.57 -0.70 -2.59
N LEU A 170 3.75 0.10 -3.28
CA LEU A 170 2.42 0.49 -2.80
C LEU A 170 1.46 -0.69 -2.68
N THR A 171 1.64 -1.73 -3.50
CA THR A 171 0.82 -2.96 -3.43
C THR A 171 1.26 -3.86 -2.28
N ILE A 172 2.57 -3.97 -2.02
CA ILE A 172 3.12 -4.80 -0.92
C ILE A 172 2.69 -4.26 0.45
N GLN A 173 2.66 -2.93 0.62
CA GLN A 173 2.15 -2.31 1.85
C GLN A 173 0.67 -2.62 2.13
N ARG A 174 -0.10 -2.98 1.10
CA ARG A 174 -1.51 -3.39 1.24
C ARG A 174 -1.69 -4.89 1.49
N LEU A 175 -0.66 -5.70 1.22
CA LEU A 175 -0.66 -7.16 1.35
C LEU A 175 0.01 -7.66 2.64
N SER A 176 0.78 -6.83 3.32
CA SER A 176 1.34 -7.17 4.63
C SER A 176 0.25 -7.07 5.70
N SER A 177 -0.52 -8.15 5.89
CA SER A 177 -1.13 -8.40 7.19
C SER A 177 0.02 -8.75 8.14
N PRO A 178 0.33 -7.93 9.17
CA PRO A 178 1.43 -8.22 10.10
C PRO A 178 1.24 -9.55 10.85
N ILE A 179 0.01 -10.09 10.84
CA ILE A 179 -0.35 -11.31 11.56
C ILE A 179 -1.07 -12.22 10.57
N THR A 180 -0.32 -13.17 10.01
CA THR A 180 -0.86 -14.23 9.14
C THR A 180 -1.29 -15.47 9.93
N GLY A 181 -1.05 -15.52 11.24
CA GLY A 181 -1.48 -16.65 12.08
C GLY A 181 -1.06 -16.54 13.54
N ILE A 182 -1.49 -17.54 14.33
CA ILE A 182 -1.24 -17.68 15.77
C ILE A 182 0.27 -17.71 16.09
N GLU A 183 1.09 -18.32 15.21
CA GLU A 183 2.53 -18.37 15.42
C GLU A 183 3.22 -17.00 15.36
N SER A 184 2.75 -16.10 14.48
CA SER A 184 3.23 -14.71 14.45
C SER A 184 2.87 -13.98 15.76
N LEU A 185 1.69 -14.29 16.32
CA LEU A 185 1.24 -13.71 17.60
C LEU A 185 2.09 -14.19 18.78
N ILE A 186 2.39 -15.50 18.86
CA ILE A 186 3.25 -16.06 19.91
C ILE A 186 4.65 -15.43 19.84
N THR A 187 5.18 -15.25 18.63
CA THR A 187 6.49 -14.63 18.42
C THR A 187 6.49 -13.15 18.81
N ALA A 188 5.39 -12.43 18.56
CA ALA A 188 5.26 -11.01 18.91
C ALA A 188 4.98 -10.75 20.40
N ILE A 189 4.33 -11.67 21.12
CA ILE A 189 4.06 -11.55 22.57
C ILE A 189 5.27 -11.97 23.41
N CYS A 190 6.11 -12.88 22.90
CA CYS A 190 7.34 -13.32 23.57
C CYS A 190 8.54 -12.38 23.38
N LEU A 191 8.37 -11.24 22.70
CA LEU A 191 9.39 -10.22 22.43
C LEU A 191 9.04 -8.91 23.15
#